data_AF-A0AAI9WYS9-F1
#
_entry.id   AF-A0AAI9WYS9-F1
#
_cell.length_a   1.000
_cell.length_b   1.000
_cell.length_c   1.000
_cell.angle_alpha   90.00
_cell.angle_beta   90.00
_cell.angle_gamma   90.00
#
_symmetry.space_group_name_H-M   'P 1'
#
loop_
_entity.id
_entity.type
_entity.pdbx_description
1 polymer ?
#
loop_
_entity_poly.entity_id
_entity_poly.type
_entity_poly.pdbx_seq_one_letter_code
_entity_poly.pdbx_strand_id
1 'polypeptide(L)'
;MIRYWISSNNHEKALSQLLSTISSQKVTYINTTTPELLLNIADPTLYDSINYEHVIDLQALLQVQLSSVVVIENLSSLYQGQIVNNDKVSFFISEILQKIENDEKVDEFYLIDVRRSRFIEVMCDEVCVF
;
A
#
# COMPACT_ATOMS: atom_id res chain seq x y z
N MET A 1 -7.95 8.31 6.63
CA MET A 1 -8.42 8.53 5.23
C MET A 1 -7.63 7.63 4.30
N ILE A 2 -8.31 6.92 3.40
CA ILE A 2 -7.73 5.92 2.50
C ILE A 2 -7.61 6.50 1.09
N ARG A 3 -6.37 6.66 0.62
CA ARG A 3 -6.04 7.14 -0.73
C ARG A 3 -5.61 5.99 -1.63
N TYR A 4 -6.31 5.79 -2.74
CA TYR A 4 -5.99 4.77 -3.74
C TYR A 4 -5.39 5.38 -5.00
N TRP A 5 -4.13 5.07 -5.27
CA TRP A 5 -3.36 5.57 -6.41
C TRP A 5 -3.19 4.45 -7.44
N ILE A 6 -3.75 4.65 -8.61
CA ILE A 6 -3.65 3.72 -9.73
C ILE A 6 -2.58 4.26 -10.69
N SER A 7 -1.49 3.52 -10.83
CA SER A 7 -0.24 3.98 -11.43
C SER A 7 0.19 3.16 -12.65
N SER A 8 -0.78 2.77 -13.47
CA SER A 8 -0.66 1.82 -14.58
C SER A 8 0.50 2.05 -15.56
N ASN A 9 1.02 3.28 -15.67
CA ASN A 9 2.14 3.61 -16.57
C ASN A 9 3.29 4.39 -15.91
N ASN A 10 3.21 4.72 -14.61
CA ASN A 10 4.17 5.63 -13.98
C ASN A 10 4.35 5.38 -12.48
N HIS A 11 4.46 4.10 -12.11
CA HIS A 11 4.54 3.65 -10.72
C HIS A 11 5.70 4.28 -9.95
N GLU A 12 6.91 4.29 -10.51
CA GLU A 12 8.10 4.93 -9.91
C GLU A 12 7.88 6.40 -9.59
N LYS A 13 7.29 7.15 -10.52
CA LYS A 13 7.02 8.58 -10.33
C LYS A 13 5.95 8.81 -9.29
N ALA A 14 4.86 8.03 -9.32
CA ALA A 14 3.80 8.12 -8.32
C ALA A 14 4.36 7.83 -6.92
N LEU A 15 5.13 6.74 -6.78
CA LEU A 15 5.77 6.40 -5.53
C LEU A 15 6.76 7.48 -5.06
N SER A 16 7.63 7.97 -5.95
CA SER A 16 8.58 9.05 -5.61
C SER A 16 7.88 10.33 -5.17
N GLN A 17 6.79 10.71 -5.85
CA GLN A 17 5.97 11.86 -5.46
C GLN A 17 5.36 11.64 -4.08
N LEU A 18 4.78 10.47 -3.81
CA LEU A 18 4.24 10.15 -2.50
C LEU A 18 5.31 10.23 -1.40
N LEU A 19 6.43 9.54 -1.57
CA LEU A 19 7.49 9.50 -0.56
C LEU A 19 8.05 10.90 -0.27
N SER A 20 8.14 11.77 -1.28
CA SER A 20 8.55 13.17 -1.08
C SER A 20 7.59 13.96 -0.17
N THR A 21 6.30 13.64 -0.21
CA THR A 21 5.26 14.31 0.60
C THR A 21 5.18 13.83 2.04
N ILE A 22 5.65 12.59 2.33
CA ILE A 22 5.54 11.96 3.65
C ILE A 22 6.88 11.87 4.40
N SER A 23 7.94 12.48 3.84
CA SER A 23 9.35 12.37 4.25
C SER A 23 9.68 12.72 5.71
N SER A 24 8.76 13.37 6.43
CA SER A 24 8.95 13.76 7.84
C SER A 24 8.24 12.86 8.85
N GLN A 25 7.59 11.78 8.42
CA GLN A 25 6.76 10.91 9.26
C GLN A 25 7.31 9.48 9.32
N LYS A 26 6.90 8.70 10.34
CA LYS A 26 7.23 7.26 10.37
C LYS A 26 6.32 6.51 9.40
N VAL A 27 6.92 5.91 8.39
CA VAL A 27 6.19 5.20 7.32
C VAL A 27 6.35 3.70 7.51
N THR A 28 5.25 2.96 7.53
CA THR A 28 5.26 1.51 7.26
C THR A 28 5.07 1.33 5.76
N TYR A 29 6.13 0.91 5.07
CA TYR A 29 6.10 0.62 3.63
C TYR A 29 5.98 -0.88 3.42
N ILE A 30 4.88 -1.31 2.80
CA ILE A 30 4.61 -2.71 2.55
C ILE A 30 4.67 -2.96 1.05
N ASN A 31 5.61 -3.81 0.64
CA ASN A 31 5.73 -4.25 -0.74
C ASN A 31 5.22 -5.69 -0.87
N THR A 32 4.46 -5.95 -1.93
CA THR A 32 3.96 -7.29 -2.28
C THR A 32 4.69 -7.93 -3.46
N THR A 33 5.70 -7.22 -3.97
CA THR A 33 6.54 -7.53 -5.14
C THR A 33 8.01 -7.26 -4.81
N THR A 34 8.87 -6.98 -5.80
CA THR A 34 10.31 -6.82 -5.56
C THR A 34 10.68 -5.44 -4.98
N PRO A 35 11.67 -5.35 -4.06
CA PRO A 35 12.06 -4.11 -3.38
C PRO A 35 12.77 -3.09 -4.29
N GLU A 36 13.01 -3.43 -5.55
CA GLU A 36 13.88 -2.69 -6.48
C GLU A 36 13.43 -1.24 -6.65
N LEU A 37 12.11 -0.99 -6.61
CA LEU A 37 11.53 0.33 -6.72
C LEU A 37 11.91 1.24 -5.55
N LEU A 38 11.81 0.75 -4.32
CA LEU A 38 12.17 1.54 -3.14
C LEU A 38 13.68 1.83 -3.12
N LEU A 39 14.50 0.85 -3.48
CA LEU A 39 15.97 0.97 -3.53
C LEU A 39 16.45 2.00 -4.56
N ASN A 40 15.65 2.27 -5.59
CA ASN A 40 15.98 3.20 -6.67
C ASN A 40 15.51 4.64 -6.38
N ILE A 41 14.77 4.90 -5.30
CA ILE A 41 14.33 6.25 -4.95
C ILE A 41 15.52 7.00 -4.35
N ALA A 42 15.94 8.04 -5.08
CA ALA A 42 17.24 8.68 -5.00
C ALA A 42 17.54 9.49 -3.71
N ASP A 43 16.71 9.40 -2.68
CA ASP A 43 16.92 10.11 -1.41
C ASP A 43 17.16 9.14 -0.26
N PRO A 44 18.44 8.91 0.12
CA PRO A 44 18.81 8.04 1.21
C PRO A 44 18.26 8.44 2.57
N THR A 45 17.88 9.72 2.76
CA THR A 45 17.39 10.22 4.04
C THR A 45 15.99 9.72 4.37
N LEU A 46 15.25 9.24 3.37
CA LEU A 46 13.93 8.65 3.55
C LEU A 46 13.99 7.29 4.27
N TYR A 47 15.08 6.52 4.10
CA TYR A 47 15.18 5.15 4.63
C TYR A 47 15.13 5.07 6.15
N ASP A 48 15.67 6.06 6.86
CA ASP A 48 15.66 6.09 8.33
C ASP A 48 14.25 6.24 8.93
N SER A 49 13.30 6.73 8.12
CA SER A 49 11.90 6.93 8.51
C SER A 49 10.96 5.82 8.03
N ILE A 50 11.46 4.89 7.21
CA ILE A 50 10.66 3.84 6.58
C ILE A 50 10.92 2.49 7.25
N ASN A 51 9.89 1.92 7.87
CA ASN A 51 9.84 0.50 8.21
C ASN A 51 9.39 -0.29 6.98
N TYR A 52 10.33 -0.99 6.35
CA TYR A 52 10.07 -1.80 5.16
C TYR A 52 9.61 -3.21 5.53
N GLU A 53 8.49 -3.65 4.95
CA GLU A 53 7.90 -4.97 5.13
C GLU A 53 7.64 -5.60 3.76
N HIS A 54 8.07 -6.84 3.56
CA HIS A 54 7.78 -7.60 2.33
C HIS A 54 6.76 -8.70 2.62
N VAL A 55 5.63 -8.66 1.94
CA VAL A 55 4.46 -9.51 2.21
C VAL A 55 4.07 -10.29 0.96
N ILE A 56 3.93 -11.62 1.07
CA ILE A 56 3.61 -12.49 -0.09
C ILE A 56 2.17 -13.00 -0.12
N ASP A 57 1.38 -12.73 0.92
CA ASP A 57 -0.02 -13.12 1.00
C ASP A 57 -0.83 -12.16 1.89
N LEU A 58 -2.16 -12.20 1.73
CA LEU A 58 -3.08 -11.31 2.46
C LEU A 58 -3.13 -11.59 3.98
N GLN A 59 -2.79 -12.80 4.42
CA GLN A 59 -2.83 -13.15 5.84
C GLN A 59 -1.64 -12.53 6.59
N ALA A 60 -0.46 -12.54 5.99
CA ALA A 60 0.73 -11.88 6.52
C ALA A 60 0.54 -10.36 6.64
N LEU A 61 -0.21 -9.74 5.71
CA LEU A 61 -0.54 -8.32 5.76
C LEU A 61 -1.29 -7.90 7.04
N LEU A 62 -2.16 -8.77 7.55
CA LEU A 62 -2.87 -8.54 8.81
C LEU A 62 -1.95 -8.55 10.04
N GLN A 63 -0.75 -9.11 9.95
CA GLN A 63 0.20 -9.20 11.07
C GLN A 63 1.19 -8.03 11.12
N VAL A 64 1.27 -7.19 10.08
CA VAL A 64 2.22 -6.08 10.00
C VAL A 64 1.95 -5.02 11.07
N GLN A 65 3.00 -4.49 11.70
CA GLN A 65 2.89 -3.35 12.62
C GLN A 65 2.78 -2.04 11.84
N LEU A 66 1.73 -1.28 12.13
CA LEU A 66 1.44 -0.04 11.44
C LEU A 66 2.11 1.16 12.13
N SER A 67 2.52 2.13 11.32
CA SER A 67 3.07 3.43 11.73
C SER A 67 2.09 4.55 11.39
N SER A 68 2.48 5.81 11.57
CA SER A 68 1.59 6.95 11.31
C SER A 68 1.18 7.09 9.85
N VAL A 69 2.08 6.72 8.94
CA VAL A 69 1.76 6.58 7.53
C VAL A 69 1.90 5.12 7.13
N VAL A 70 0.92 4.61 6.40
CA VAL A 70 0.97 3.27 5.82
C VAL A 70 0.94 3.41 4.30
N VAL A 71 1.88 2.77 3.62
CA VAL A 71 1.93 2.67 2.16
C VAL A 71 1.92 1.20 1.79
N ILE A 72 0.89 0.75 1.08
CA ILE A 72 0.85 -0.60 0.49
C ILE A 72 1.07 -0.47 -1.01
N GLU A 73 2.08 -1.15 -1.51
CA GLU A 73 2.38 -1.26 -2.93
C GLU A 73 1.78 -2.56 -3.49
N ASN A 74 1.14 -2.47 -4.64
CA ASN A 74 0.69 -3.59 -5.47
C ASN A 74 -0.15 -4.63 -4.72
N LEU A 75 -1.09 -4.23 -3.85
CA LEU A 75 -1.99 -5.15 -3.14
C LEU A 75 -2.69 -6.13 -4.10
N SER A 76 -3.01 -5.68 -5.31
CA SER A 76 -3.60 -6.50 -6.37
C SER A 76 -2.77 -7.71 -6.79
N SER A 77 -1.44 -7.69 -6.61
CA SER A 77 -0.56 -8.82 -6.91
C SER A 77 -0.84 -10.04 -6.02
N LEU A 78 -1.33 -9.82 -4.79
CA LEU A 78 -1.56 -10.88 -3.81
C LEU A 78 -2.77 -11.78 -4.13
N TYR A 79 -3.64 -11.37 -5.05
CA TYR A 79 -4.85 -12.10 -5.40
C TYR A 79 -5.14 -12.17 -6.90
N GLN A 80 -4.36 -11.52 -7.76
CA GLN A 80 -4.51 -11.68 -9.20
C GLN A 80 -3.75 -12.91 -9.73
N GLY A 81 -4.42 -13.73 -10.54
CA GLY A 81 -3.79 -14.87 -11.24
C GLY A 81 -3.88 -16.22 -10.52
N GLN A 82 -4.31 -16.25 -9.26
CA GLN A 82 -4.71 -17.47 -8.58
C GLN A 82 -6.19 -17.78 -8.85
N ILE A 83 -6.62 -19.04 -8.75
CA ILE A 83 -8.06 -19.38 -8.66
C ILE A 83 -8.50 -18.94 -7.27
N VAL A 84 -8.73 -17.63 -7.10
CA VAL A 84 -9.01 -17.09 -5.78
C VAL A 84 -10.49 -17.13 -5.51
N ASN A 85 -10.82 -17.61 -4.33
CA ASN A 85 -12.14 -17.43 -3.77
C ASN A 85 -12.34 -15.92 -3.54
N ASN A 86 -13.12 -15.27 -4.41
CA ASN A 86 -13.38 -13.82 -4.36
C ASN A 86 -13.94 -13.36 -3.01
N ASP A 87 -14.70 -14.20 -2.32
CA ASP A 87 -15.24 -13.87 -0.98
C ASP A 87 -14.11 -13.81 0.04
N LYS A 88 -13.14 -14.72 -0.03
CA LYS A 88 -11.96 -14.69 0.86
C LYS A 88 -11.09 -13.45 0.62
N VAL A 89 -10.87 -13.07 -0.64
CA VAL A 89 -10.11 -11.85 -0.97
C VAL A 89 -10.81 -10.62 -0.42
N SER A 90 -12.10 -10.50 -0.70
CA SER A 90 -12.92 -9.38 -0.26
C SER A 90 -12.94 -9.29 1.26
N PHE A 91 -13.06 -10.43 1.95
CA PHE A 91 -12.93 -10.53 3.40
C PHE A 91 -11.59 -10.00 3.90
N PHE A 92 -10.47 -10.54 3.39
CA PHE A 92 -9.15 -10.11 3.86
C PHE A 92 -8.86 -8.64 3.59
N ILE A 93 -9.20 -8.14 2.40
CA ILE A 93 -9.02 -6.71 2.10
C ILE A 93 -9.87 -5.87 3.06
N SER A 94 -11.12 -6.25 3.32
CA SER A 94 -11.98 -5.52 4.27
C SER A 94 -11.37 -5.51 5.67
N GLU A 95 -10.85 -6.65 6.15
CA GLU A 95 -10.18 -6.73 7.45
C GLU A 95 -8.90 -5.88 7.51
N ILE A 96 -8.13 -5.82 6.43
CA ILE A 96 -6.93 -4.96 6.35
C ILE A 96 -7.34 -3.49 6.44
N LEU A 97 -8.34 -3.06 5.67
CA LEU A 97 -8.81 -1.68 5.68
C LEU A 97 -9.41 -1.30 7.04
N GLN A 98 -10.20 -2.20 7.64
CA GLN A 98 -10.77 -2.00 8.97
C GLN A 98 -9.70 -1.94 10.06
N LYS A 99 -8.64 -2.77 9.97
CA LYS A 99 -7.50 -2.69 10.89
C LYS A 99 -6.83 -1.33 10.81
N ILE A 100 -6.61 -0.82 9.60
CA ILE A 100 -5.97 0.48 9.37
C ILE A 100 -6.87 1.62 9.89
N GLU A 101 -8.16 1.57 9.60
CA GLU A 101 -9.12 2.59 10.01
C GLU A 101 -9.29 2.67 11.54
N ASN A 102 -9.19 1.53 12.24
CA ASN A 102 -9.29 1.46 13.69
C ASN A 102 -7.96 1.65 14.44
N ASP A 103 -6.82 1.71 13.74
CA ASP A 103 -5.53 1.93 14.39
C ASP A 103 -5.34 3.43 14.64
N GLU A 104 -5.51 3.86 15.89
CA GLU A 104 -5.38 5.26 16.32
C GLU A 104 -4.02 5.90 15.99
N LYS A 105 -3.01 5.09 15.65
CA LYS A 105 -1.70 5.61 15.24
C LYS A 105 -1.69 6.05 13.79
N VAL A 106 -2.57 5.54 12.94
CA VAL A 106 -2.52 5.75 11.49
C VAL A 106 -3.26 7.02 11.12
N ASP A 107 -2.52 8.03 10.69
CA ASP A 107 -3.06 9.30 10.20
C ASP A 107 -3.38 9.21 8.70
N GLU A 108 -2.48 8.56 7.93
CA GLU A 108 -2.57 8.50 6.47
C GLU A 108 -2.34 7.09 5.94
N PHE A 109 -3.21 6.66 5.02
CA PHE A 109 -3.08 5.38 4.34
C PHE A 109 -3.12 5.56 2.83
N TYR A 110 -2.08 5.05 2.17
CA TYR A 110 -1.91 5.04 0.74
C TYR A 110 -1.85 3.62 0.22
N LEU A 111 -2.63 3.35 -0.79
CA LEU A 111 -2.56 2.13 -1.56
C LEU A 111 -2.17 2.49 -2.99
N ILE A 112 -1.01 2.01 -3.45
CA ILE A 112 -0.55 2.22 -4.82
C ILE A 112 -0.63 0.89 -5.56
N ASP A 113 -1.47 0.79 -6.59
CA ASP A 113 -1.50 -0.37 -7.47
C ASP A 113 -1.08 0.01 -8.89
N VAL A 114 -0.41 -0.91 -9.58
CA VAL A 114 -0.21 -0.82 -11.04
C VAL A 114 -1.50 -1.17 -11.80
N ARG A 115 -2.41 -1.93 -11.19
CA ARG A 115 -3.68 -2.34 -11.81
C ARG A 115 -4.87 -1.88 -11.00
N ARG A 116 -5.82 -1.27 -11.72
CA ARG A 116 -7.10 -0.85 -11.17
C ARG A 116 -7.89 -2.03 -10.58
N SER A 117 -8.29 -1.93 -9.32
CA SER A 117 -9.24 -2.84 -8.67
C SER A 117 -10.53 -2.10 -8.30
N ARG A 118 -11.63 -2.42 -8.99
CA ARG A 118 -12.94 -1.78 -8.73
C ARG A 118 -13.46 -2.01 -7.32
N PHE A 119 -13.14 -3.17 -6.73
CA PHE A 119 -13.55 -3.48 -5.36
C PHE A 119 -12.89 -2.52 -4.37
N ILE A 120 -11.58 -2.28 -4.54
CA ILE A 120 -10.81 -1.38 -3.71
C ILE A 120 -11.28 0.06 -3.88
N GLU A 121 -11.58 0.51 -5.11
CA GLU A 121 -12.08 1.86 -5.37
C GLU A 121 -13.32 2.24 -4.55
N VAL A 122 -14.21 1.27 -4.30
CA VAL A 122 -15.44 1.51 -3.53
C VAL A 122 -15.17 1.64 -2.03
N MET A 123 -14.03 1.12 -1.56
CA MET A 123 -13.63 1.11 -0.16
C MET A 123 -12.69 2.27 0.22
N CYS A 124 -12.33 3.13 -0.74
CA CYS A 124 -11.38 4.22 -0.53
C CYS A 124 -12.08 5.58 -0.55
N ASP A 125 -11.57 6.52 0.25
CA ASP A 125 -12.10 7.89 0.33
C ASP A 125 -11.73 8.71 -0.92
N GLU A 126 -10.55 8.46 -1.47
CA GLU A 126 -9.99 9.20 -2.60
C GLU A 126 -9.36 8.23 -3.60
N VAL A 127 -9.63 8.44 -4.90
CA VAL A 127 -9.05 7.64 -5.99
C VAL A 127 -8.35 8.56 -6.98
N CYS A 128 -7.04 8.35 -7.15
CA CYS A 128 -6.18 9.10 -8.07
C CYS A 128 -5.66 8.17 -9.16
N VAL A 129 -5.71 8.61 -10.42
CA VAL A 129 -5.24 7.84 -11.58
C VAL A 129 -4.11 8.61 -12.26
N PHE A 130 -2.97 7.95 -12.45
CA PHE A 130 -1.73 8.53 -13.00
C PHE A 130 -1.25 7.82 -14.27
#